data_AF-A0A3B8RC30-F1
#
_entry.id   AF-A0A3B8RC30-F1
#
_cell.length_a   1.000
_cell.length_b   1.000
_cell.length_c   1.000
_cell.angle_alpha   90.00
_cell.angle_beta   90.00
_cell.angle_gamma   90.00
#
_symmetry.space_group_name_H-M   'P 1'
#
loop_
_entity.id
_entity.type
_entity.pdbx_description
1 polymer ?
#
loop_
_entity_poly.entity_id
_entity_poly.type
_entity_poly.pdbx_seq_one_letter_code
_entity_poly.pdbx_strand_id
1 'polypeptide(L)'
;MNAGLPPSVSQKELHASIRSRLYKALIVPLVILVLVDAFIGYEMAHRFAAQAYDEALQLVAEDCLDQLQSVESDDIAAYPHLLRQFNASPKQLVYRGLYDANKQLIAGVNIPPPSTADLKSTTKDQSQREWTIYDGLLDEHPVRIMQIALHANKVVLRVAEDG
;
A
#
# COMPACT_ATOMS: atom_id res chain seq x y z
N MET A 1 -41.92 35.59 63.34
CA MET A 1 -40.54 35.22 62.97
C MET A 1 -40.36 33.74 63.27
N ASN A 2 -40.25 32.89 62.25
CA ASN A 2 -39.06 32.05 62.03
C ASN A 2 -39.29 31.09 60.86
N ALA A 3 -38.46 31.34 59.84
CA ALA A 3 -37.98 30.54 58.74
C ALA A 3 -38.74 29.23 58.39
N GLY A 4 -39.31 29.23 57.19
CA GLY A 4 -39.71 28.02 56.48
C GLY A 4 -38.54 27.04 56.33
N LEU A 5 -38.84 25.76 56.52
CA LEU A 5 -37.93 24.67 56.21
C LEU A 5 -37.58 24.68 54.71
N PRO A 6 -36.30 24.59 54.32
CA PRO A 6 -35.96 24.34 52.93
C PRO A 6 -36.39 22.93 52.51
N PRO A 7 -36.77 22.74 51.23
CA PRO A 7 -37.34 21.50 50.75
C PRO A 7 -36.31 20.37 50.81
N SER A 8 -36.80 19.19 51.20
CA SER A 8 -36.11 17.92 51.09
C SER A 8 -35.59 17.75 49.66
N VAL A 9 -34.28 17.91 49.45
CA VAL A 9 -33.62 17.44 48.24
C VAL A 9 -33.95 15.95 48.13
N SER A 10 -34.76 15.62 47.13
CA SER A 10 -35.32 14.31 46.94
C SER A 10 -34.19 13.29 46.86
N GLN A 11 -34.07 12.41 47.86
CA GLN A 11 -33.05 11.35 47.91
C GLN A 11 -32.99 10.55 46.59
N LYS A 12 -34.11 10.46 45.87
CA LYS A 12 -34.19 9.88 44.51
C LYS A 12 -33.26 10.55 43.49
N GLU A 13 -33.14 11.88 43.49
CA GLU A 13 -32.25 12.60 42.57
C GLU A 13 -30.78 12.40 42.95
N LEU A 14 -30.48 12.31 44.25
CA LEU A 14 -29.13 12.10 44.76
C LEU A 14 -28.63 10.66 44.50
N HIS A 15 -29.51 9.67 44.65
CA HIS A 15 -29.23 8.27 44.29
C HIS A 15 -29.11 8.05 42.77
N ALA A 16 -29.91 8.76 41.95
CA ALA A 16 -29.77 8.76 40.49
C ALA A 16 -28.42 9.39 40.06
N SER A 17 -28.01 10.46 40.74
CA SER A 17 -26.73 11.14 40.57
C SER A 17 -25.52 10.24 40.88
N ILE A 18 -25.52 9.53 42.02
CA ILE A 18 -24.41 8.65 42.40
C ILE A 18 -24.32 7.44 41.47
N ARG A 19 -25.45 6.80 41.14
CA ARG A 19 -25.47 5.65 40.22
C ARG A 19 -25.03 6.05 38.81
N SER A 20 -25.47 7.20 38.31
CA SER A 20 -25.05 7.74 37.01
C SER A 20 -23.57 8.11 36.99
N ARG A 21 -23.04 8.70 38.08
CA ARG A 21 -21.60 9.00 38.20
C ARG A 21 -20.76 7.74 38.25
N LEU A 22 -21.20 6.71 38.99
CA LEU A 22 -20.49 5.43 39.06
C LEU A 22 -20.52 4.69 37.72
N TYR A 23 -21.66 4.72 37.03
CA TYR A 23 -21.81 4.11 35.71
C TYR A 23 -20.97 4.84 34.65
N LYS A 24 -20.95 6.18 34.65
CA LYS A 24 -20.05 6.96 33.78
C LYS A 24 -18.58 6.72 34.11
N ALA A 25 -18.22 6.64 35.39
CA ALA A 25 -16.85 6.35 35.81
C ALA A 25 -16.37 4.95 35.37
N LEU A 26 -17.29 4.01 35.12
CA LEU A 26 -16.98 2.69 34.60
C LEU A 26 -17.05 2.59 33.07
N ILE A 27 -18.10 3.17 32.46
CA ILE A 27 -18.32 3.09 31.02
C ILE A 27 -17.38 3.98 30.23
N VAL A 28 -17.10 5.20 30.70
CA VAL A 28 -16.22 6.11 29.99
C VAL A 28 -14.83 5.49 29.75
N PRO A 29 -14.13 4.95 30.76
CA PRO A 29 -12.85 4.29 30.51
C PRO A 29 -12.99 3.04 29.63
N LEU A 30 -14.07 2.26 29.78
CA LEU A 30 -14.32 1.10 28.92
C LEU A 30 -14.48 1.48 27.44
N VAL A 31 -15.28 2.51 27.16
CA VAL A 31 -15.48 3.03 25.79
C VAL A 31 -14.19 3.61 25.24
N ILE A 32 -13.43 4.36 26.05
CA ILE A 32 -12.12 4.88 25.64
C ILE A 32 -11.19 3.71 25.28
N LEU A 33 -11.16 2.64 26.07
CA LEU A 33 -10.31 1.48 25.83
C LEU A 33 -10.69 0.79 24.52
N VAL A 34 -11.99 0.60 24.25
CA VAL A 34 -12.49 0.06 22.97
C VAL A 34 -12.11 0.96 21.78
N LEU A 35 -12.22 2.28 21.93
CA LEU A 35 -11.86 3.23 20.87
C LEU A 35 -10.36 3.21 20.57
N VAL A 36 -9.53 3.15 21.61
CA VAL A 36 -8.07 3.04 21.48
C VAL A 36 -7.69 1.73 20.79
N ASP A 37 -8.27 0.61 21.21
CA ASP A 37 -8.02 -0.69 20.59
C ASP A 37 -8.46 -0.71 19.12
N ALA A 38 -9.64 -0.16 18.80
CA ALA A 38 -10.11 -0.04 17.43
C ALA A 38 -9.18 0.84 16.58
N PHE A 39 -8.70 1.94 17.12
CA PHE A 39 -7.77 2.84 16.44
C PHE A 39 -6.42 2.17 16.15
N ILE A 40 -5.82 1.55 17.17
CA ILE A 40 -4.55 0.82 17.02
C ILE A 40 -4.72 -0.35 16.04
N GLY A 41 -5.84 -1.08 16.15
CA GLY A 41 -6.15 -2.20 15.25
C GLY A 41 -6.30 -1.74 13.79
N TYR A 42 -6.97 -0.61 13.56
CA TYR A 42 -7.11 -0.03 12.23
C TYR A 42 -5.75 0.37 11.64
N GLU A 43 -4.93 1.10 12.40
CA GLU A 43 -3.58 1.51 11.98
C GLU A 43 -2.70 0.30 11.64
N MET A 44 -2.70 -0.74 12.50
CA MET A 44 -1.95 -1.96 12.24
C MET A 44 -2.47 -2.70 11.01
N ALA A 45 -3.79 -2.85 10.86
CA ALA A 45 -4.37 -3.50 9.70
C ALA A 45 -4.03 -2.77 8.40
N HIS A 46 -4.05 -1.44 8.41
CA HIS A 46 -3.68 -0.63 7.26
C HIS A 46 -2.20 -0.81 6.89
N ARG A 47 -1.30 -0.81 7.88
CA ARG A 47 0.13 -1.07 7.67
C ARG A 47 0.40 -2.48 7.15
N PHE A 48 -0.28 -3.49 7.70
CA PHE A 48 -0.15 -4.87 7.22
C PHE A 48 -0.70 -5.04 5.80
N ALA A 49 -1.81 -4.37 5.47
CA ALA A 49 -2.34 -4.39 4.11
C ALA A 49 -1.36 -3.77 3.12
N ALA A 50 -0.78 -2.61 3.44
CA ALA A 50 0.24 -1.96 2.61
C ALA A 50 1.49 -2.84 2.44
N GLN A 51 1.96 -3.49 3.51
CA GLN A 51 3.11 -4.39 3.44
C GLN A 51 2.81 -5.66 2.62
N ALA A 52 1.67 -6.30 2.85
CA ALA A 52 1.27 -7.49 2.09
C ALA A 52 1.06 -7.17 0.60
N TYR A 53 0.59 -5.96 0.30
CA TYR A 53 0.47 -5.46 -1.06
C TYR A 53 1.84 -5.28 -1.73
N ASP A 54 2.78 -4.60 -1.07
CA ASP A 54 4.15 -4.45 -1.57
C ASP A 54 4.84 -5.83 -1.76
N GLU A 55 4.62 -6.79 -0.86
CA GLU A 55 5.13 -8.17 -0.98
C GLU A 55 4.50 -8.92 -2.17
N ALA A 56 3.19 -8.79 -2.39
CA ALA A 56 2.50 -9.41 -3.52
C ALA A 56 2.99 -8.83 -4.87
N LEU A 57 3.12 -7.51 -4.95
CA LEU A 57 3.64 -6.83 -6.14
C LEU A 57 5.08 -7.24 -6.42
N GLN A 58 5.89 -7.41 -5.37
CA GLN A 58 7.26 -7.91 -5.49
C GLN A 58 7.31 -9.31 -6.09
N LEU A 59 6.46 -10.24 -5.63
CA LEU A 59 6.38 -11.59 -6.20
C LEU A 59 6.03 -11.56 -7.69
N VAL A 60 5.06 -10.74 -8.08
CA VAL A 60 4.67 -10.61 -9.49
C VAL A 60 5.82 -10.01 -10.32
N ALA A 61 6.55 -9.04 -9.77
CA ALA A 61 7.69 -8.43 -10.43
C ALA A 61 8.87 -9.40 -10.59
N GLU A 62 9.15 -10.21 -9.57
CA GLU A 62 10.15 -11.29 -9.60
C GLU A 62 9.80 -12.35 -10.66
N ASP A 63 8.54 -12.80 -10.71
CA ASP A 63 8.07 -13.74 -11.74
C ASP A 63 8.25 -13.17 -13.17
N CYS A 64 8.01 -11.87 -13.36
CA CYS A 64 8.24 -11.20 -14.65
C CYS A 64 9.73 -11.18 -15.01
N LEU A 65 10.57 -10.93 -14.02
CA LEU A 65 12.01 -10.87 -14.19
C LEU A 65 12.59 -12.24 -14.54
N ASP A 66 12.17 -13.30 -13.86
CA ASP A 66 12.66 -14.65 -14.12
C ASP A 66 12.27 -15.13 -15.53
N GLN A 67 11.09 -14.72 -16.02
CA GLN A 67 10.69 -14.95 -17.42
C GLN A 67 11.60 -14.22 -18.41
N LEU A 68 11.99 -12.98 -18.12
CA LEU A 68 12.94 -12.23 -18.95
C LEU A 68 14.34 -12.85 -18.91
N GLN A 69 14.83 -13.27 -17.74
CA GLN A 69 16.17 -13.84 -17.56
C GLN A 69 16.32 -15.24 -18.12
N SER A 70 15.22 -16.00 -18.23
CA SER A 70 15.21 -17.30 -18.91
C SER A 70 15.56 -17.22 -20.40
N VAL A 71 15.53 -16.01 -20.97
CA VAL A 71 15.89 -15.74 -22.36
C VAL A 71 17.32 -15.21 -22.42
N GLU A 72 18.23 -16.07 -22.88
CA GLU A 72 19.70 -15.96 -22.78
C GLU A 72 20.35 -14.86 -23.64
N SER A 73 19.60 -13.90 -24.18
CA SER A 73 20.10 -12.96 -25.19
C SER A 73 19.89 -11.49 -24.79
N ASP A 74 20.94 -10.70 -25.01
CA ASP A 74 21.01 -9.25 -24.80
C ASP A 74 20.00 -8.47 -25.69
N ASP A 75 19.34 -9.13 -26.65
CA ASP A 75 18.34 -8.53 -27.53
C ASP A 75 16.93 -9.08 -27.27
N ILE A 76 16.28 -8.53 -26.23
CA ILE A 76 14.92 -8.91 -25.84
C ILE A 76 13.89 -8.60 -26.94
N ALA A 77 14.20 -7.64 -27.83
CA ALA A 77 13.35 -7.31 -28.97
C ALA A 77 13.32 -8.44 -30.03
N ALA A 78 14.30 -9.35 -30.01
CA ALA A 78 14.35 -10.51 -30.91
C ALA A 78 13.33 -11.61 -30.55
N TYR A 79 12.64 -11.53 -29.41
CA TYR A 79 11.74 -12.57 -28.91
C TYR A 79 10.26 -12.15 -28.92
N PRO A 80 9.55 -12.33 -30.05
CA PRO A 80 8.16 -11.89 -30.19
C PRO A 80 7.18 -12.57 -29.24
N HIS A 81 7.52 -13.72 -28.66
CA HIS A 81 6.68 -14.40 -27.67
C HIS A 81 6.68 -13.69 -26.31
N LEU A 82 7.83 -13.16 -25.86
CA LEU A 82 7.91 -12.31 -24.68
C LEU A 82 7.15 -11.01 -24.89
N LEU A 83 7.37 -10.36 -26.04
CA LEU A 83 6.66 -9.12 -26.39
C LEU A 83 5.14 -9.29 -26.38
N ARG A 84 4.62 -10.44 -26.85
CA ARG A 84 3.18 -10.75 -26.78
C ARG A 84 2.68 -10.88 -25.36
N GLN A 85 3.47 -11.40 -24.44
CA GLN A 85 3.06 -11.55 -23.05
C GLN A 85 3.02 -10.21 -22.33
N PHE A 86 3.96 -9.31 -22.61
CA PHE A 86 3.96 -7.95 -22.09
C PHE A 86 2.87 -7.07 -22.70
N ASN A 87 2.54 -7.29 -23.98
CA ASN A 87 1.46 -6.58 -24.69
C ASN A 87 0.07 -7.23 -24.50
N ALA A 88 -0.01 -8.39 -23.86
CA ALA A 88 -1.30 -9.02 -23.56
C ALA A 88 -2.05 -8.16 -22.54
N SER A 89 -3.39 -8.12 -22.63
CA SER A 89 -4.20 -7.36 -21.68
C SER A 89 -3.81 -7.69 -20.24
N PRO A 90 -3.72 -6.66 -19.37
CA PRO A 90 -3.27 -6.83 -18.00
C PRO A 90 -4.17 -7.87 -17.31
N LYS A 91 -3.58 -8.99 -16.91
CA LYS A 91 -4.24 -9.90 -15.98
C LYS A 91 -4.16 -9.26 -14.60
N GLN A 92 -5.30 -9.19 -13.92
CA GLN A 92 -5.38 -8.75 -12.51
C GLN A 92 -4.93 -7.29 -12.28
N LEU A 93 -5.14 -6.38 -13.24
CA LEU A 93 -4.76 -4.95 -13.12
C LEU A 93 -3.25 -4.70 -12.91
N VAL A 94 -2.42 -5.70 -13.23
CA VAL A 94 -0.97 -5.56 -13.23
C VAL A 94 -0.50 -5.15 -14.63
N TYR A 95 0.09 -3.97 -14.71
CA TYR A 95 0.71 -3.41 -15.90
C TYR A 95 2.21 -3.71 -15.90
N ARG A 96 2.76 -3.93 -17.09
CA ARG A 96 4.18 -4.27 -17.27
C ARG A 96 4.74 -3.42 -18.40
N GLY A 97 5.93 -2.88 -18.21
CA GLY A 97 6.63 -2.05 -19.19
C GLY A 97 8.10 -2.43 -19.23
N LEU A 98 8.60 -2.70 -20.43
CA LEU A 98 10.00 -2.95 -20.69
C LEU A 98 10.60 -1.77 -21.44
N TYR A 99 11.73 -1.25 -20.97
CA TYR A 99 12.38 -0.06 -21.51
C TYR A 99 13.83 -0.33 -21.87
N ASP A 100 14.33 0.37 -22.88
CA ASP A 100 15.74 0.36 -23.25
C ASP A 100 16.58 1.31 -22.37
N ALA A 101 17.88 1.38 -22.65
CA ALA A 101 18.83 2.27 -21.99
C ALA A 101 18.46 3.76 -22.13
N ASN A 102 17.75 4.12 -23.21
CA ASN A 102 17.28 5.48 -23.50
C ASN A 102 15.90 5.77 -22.90
N LYS A 103 15.38 4.87 -22.06
CA LYS A 103 14.04 4.93 -21.44
C LYS A 103 12.90 4.92 -22.47
N GLN A 104 13.16 4.43 -23.68
CA GLN A 104 12.13 4.19 -24.69
C GLN A 104 11.42 2.87 -24.39
N LEU A 105 10.11 2.86 -24.57
CA LEU A 105 9.29 1.67 -24.38
C LEU A 105 9.62 0.65 -25.48
N ILE A 106 10.09 -0.53 -25.08
CA ILE A 106 10.29 -1.70 -25.94
C ILE A 106 8.99 -2.49 -26.03
N ALA A 107 8.33 -2.74 -24.89
CA ALA A 107 7.16 -3.61 -24.81
C ALA A 107 6.24 -3.26 -23.64
N GLY A 108 4.95 -3.54 -23.80
CA GLY A 108 3.93 -3.39 -22.76
C GLY A 108 3.36 -1.99 -22.69
N VAL A 109 3.18 -1.49 -21.48
CA VAL A 109 2.51 -0.22 -21.18
C VAL A 109 3.52 0.83 -20.76
N ASN A 110 3.27 2.09 -21.14
CA ASN A 110 4.13 3.22 -20.79
C ASN A 110 3.92 3.67 -19.33
N ILE A 111 4.50 2.94 -18.39
CA ILE A 111 4.64 3.28 -16.97
C ILE A 111 5.69 4.41 -16.78
N PRO A 112 5.34 5.53 -16.14
CA PRO A 112 6.25 6.66 -15.98
C PRO A 112 7.47 6.31 -15.12
N PRO A 113 8.65 6.90 -15.38
CA PRO A 113 9.79 6.80 -14.47
C PRO A 113 9.53 7.58 -13.18
N PRO A 114 10.27 7.28 -12.10
CA PRO A 114 10.09 7.99 -10.85
C PRO A 114 10.56 9.45 -10.98
N SER A 115 9.67 10.39 -10.67
CA SER A 115 9.93 11.82 -10.56
C SER A 115 10.90 12.14 -9.42
N THR A 116 11.41 13.36 -9.37
CA THR A 116 12.23 13.85 -8.25
C THR A 116 11.42 14.10 -6.98
N ALA A 117 10.09 14.28 -7.11
CA ALA A 117 9.19 14.50 -5.98
C ALA A 117 8.66 13.20 -5.34
N ASP A 118 8.84 12.06 -6.00
CA ASP A 118 8.24 10.80 -5.56
C ASP A 118 9.01 10.23 -4.37
N LEU A 119 8.27 9.72 -3.38
CA LEU A 119 8.82 8.92 -2.30
C LEU A 119 9.29 7.59 -2.87
N LYS A 120 10.62 7.38 -2.85
CA LYS A 120 11.25 6.15 -3.34
C LYS A 120 11.70 5.33 -2.15
N SER A 121 11.34 4.06 -2.14
CA SER A 121 11.95 3.06 -1.26
C SER A 121 12.70 2.04 -2.11
N THR A 122 13.71 1.42 -1.51
CA THR A 122 14.45 0.32 -2.14
C THR A 122 14.18 -0.95 -1.35
N THR A 123 13.78 -2.01 -2.03
CA THR A 123 13.71 -3.37 -1.47
C THR A 123 14.72 -4.27 -2.17
N LYS A 124 15.05 -5.40 -1.55
CA LYS A 124 15.89 -6.44 -2.14
C LYS A 124 15.08 -7.71 -2.26
N ASP A 125 15.21 -8.38 -3.40
CA ASP A 125 14.65 -9.71 -3.55
C ASP A 125 15.51 -10.80 -2.91
N GLN A 126 15.04 -12.05 -2.98
CA GLN A 126 15.76 -13.22 -2.48
C GLN A 126 17.14 -13.39 -3.13
N SER A 127 17.29 -12.93 -4.38
CA SER A 127 18.54 -12.93 -5.14
C SER A 127 19.42 -11.69 -4.88
N GLN A 128 19.07 -10.88 -3.88
CA GLN A 128 19.76 -9.63 -3.51
C GLN A 128 19.77 -8.56 -4.61
N ARG A 129 18.88 -8.67 -5.61
CA ARG A 129 18.71 -7.65 -6.65
C ARG A 129 17.93 -6.47 -6.07
N GLU A 130 18.34 -5.25 -6.39
CA GLU A 130 17.75 -4.03 -5.86
C GLU A 130 16.56 -3.57 -6.71
N TRP A 131 15.40 -3.47 -6.05
CA TRP A 131 14.16 -2.97 -6.63
C TRP A 131 13.85 -1.60 -6.06
N THR A 132 13.47 -0.66 -6.92
CA THR A 132 12.99 0.66 -6.52
C THR A 132 11.47 0.66 -6.56
N ILE A 133 10.82 0.99 -5.44
CA ILE A 133 9.37 1.11 -5.31
C ILE A 133 9.02 2.59 -5.18
N TYR A 134 8.00 3.02 -5.90
CA TYR A 134 7.48 4.39 -5.86
C TYR A 134 6.02 4.42 -6.31
N ASP A 135 5.33 5.50 -5.96
CA ASP A 135 3.98 5.78 -6.44
C ASP A 135 4.05 6.60 -7.72
N GLY A 136 3.12 6.35 -8.64
CA GLY A 136 3.01 7.09 -9.89
C GLY A 136 1.56 7.19 -10.35
N LEU A 137 1.38 7.80 -11.53
CA LEU A 137 0.09 7.89 -12.19
C LEU A 137 0.17 7.22 -13.56
N LEU A 138 -0.72 6.27 -13.81
CA LEU A 138 -0.90 5.65 -15.12
C LEU A 138 -2.30 5.98 -15.62
N ASP A 139 -2.40 6.71 -16.73
CA ASP A 139 -3.68 7.18 -17.27
C ASP A 139 -4.59 7.84 -16.21
N GLU A 140 -4.02 8.72 -15.38
CA GLU A 140 -4.66 9.41 -14.24
C GLU A 140 -5.06 8.52 -13.04
N HIS A 141 -4.75 7.22 -13.07
CA HIS A 141 -4.98 6.31 -11.96
C HIS A 141 -3.73 6.20 -11.07
N PRO A 142 -3.87 6.27 -9.73
CA PRO A 142 -2.75 6.05 -8.82
C PRO A 142 -2.30 4.59 -8.91
N VAL A 143 -1.03 4.39 -9.21
CA VAL A 143 -0.43 3.06 -9.31
C VAL A 143 0.81 2.96 -8.45
N ARG A 144 1.00 1.79 -7.84
CA ARG A 144 2.26 1.44 -7.16
C ARG A 144 3.18 0.81 -8.19
N ILE A 145 4.41 1.30 -8.30
CA ILE A 145 5.36 0.89 -9.35
C ILE A 145 6.60 0.30 -8.71
N MET A 146 6.99 -0.89 -9.17
CA MET A 146 8.28 -1.51 -8.91
C MET A 146 9.15 -1.47 -10.15
N GLN A 147 10.41 -1.06 -9.97
CA GLN A 147 11.38 -0.92 -11.04
C GLN A 147 12.68 -1.65 -10.70
N ILE A 148 13.21 -2.38 -11.69
CA ILE A 148 14.57 -2.92 -11.66
C ILE A 148 15.31 -2.60 -12.96
N ALA A 149 16.60 -2.34 -12.83
CA ALA A 149 17.49 -2.18 -13.97
C ALA A 149 18.31 -3.46 -14.19
N LEU A 150 18.36 -3.90 -15.44
CA LEU A 150 18.96 -5.16 -15.88
C LEU A 150 20.10 -4.88 -16.87
N HIS A 151 21.00 -5.86 -17.03
CA HIS A 151 22.11 -5.82 -17.99
C HIS A 151 22.92 -4.51 -17.90
N ALA A 152 23.36 -4.11 -16.70
CA ALA A 152 24.07 -2.86 -16.44
C ALA A 152 23.29 -1.60 -16.91
N ASN A 153 21.99 -1.53 -16.60
CA ASN A 153 21.04 -0.47 -16.99
C ASN A 153 20.74 -0.38 -18.49
N LYS A 154 21.08 -1.39 -19.29
CA LYS A 154 20.65 -1.43 -20.70
C LYS A 154 19.15 -1.66 -20.86
N VAL A 155 18.53 -2.32 -19.89
CA VAL A 155 17.11 -2.63 -19.89
C VAL A 155 16.53 -2.27 -18.54
N VAL A 156 15.34 -1.67 -18.53
CA VAL A 156 14.60 -1.38 -17.30
C VAL A 156 13.24 -2.07 -17.37
N LEU A 157 12.95 -2.88 -16.36
CA LEU A 157 11.63 -3.45 -16.16
C LEU A 157 10.87 -2.58 -15.17
N ARG A 158 9.65 -2.21 -15.52
CA ARG A 158 8.66 -1.61 -14.61
C ARG A 158 7.44 -2.50 -14.53
N VAL A 159 6.97 -2.75 -13.33
CA VAL A 159 5.71 -3.44 -13.06
C VAL A 159 4.89 -2.50 -12.19
N ALA A 160 3.63 -2.30 -12.54
CA ALA A 160 2.73 -1.42 -11.82
C ALA A 160 1.43 -2.16 -11.52
N GLU A 161 0.83 -1.89 -10.38
CA GLU A 161 -0.49 -2.41 -10.00
C GLU A 161 -1.37 -1.24 -9.52
N ASP A 162 -2.64 -1.32 -9.88
CA ASP A 162 -3.69 -0.35 -9.50
C ASP A 162 -3.85 -0.33 -7.98
N GLY A 163 -3.72 0.86 -7.36
CA GLY A 163 -3.68 1.05 -5.91
C GLY A 163 -5.03 1.27 -5.25
#